data_AF-A0A3C0NRQ5-F1
#
_entry.id   AF-A0A3C0NRQ5-F1
#
_cell.length_a   1.000
_cell.length_b   1.000
_cell.length_c   1.000
_cell.angle_alpha   90.00
_cell.angle_beta   90.00
_cell.angle_gamma   90.00
#
_symmetry.space_group_name_H-M   'P 1'
#
loop_
_entity.id
_entity.type
_entity.pdbx_description
1 polymer ?
#
loop_
_entity_poly.entity_id
_entity_poly.type
_entity_poly.pdbx_seq_one_letter_code
_entity_poly.pdbx_strand_id
1 'polypeptide(L)'
;MIKKQPVRKRPKNLNLFTIRIPVNAVVSILHRASGVLLFLVLPVLLWCWQVSLTNEMGYWHMEVLLQHWFSKLLMIGLALAFFYHFFGGLRHLG
;
A
#
# COMPACT_ATOMS: atom_id res chain seq x y z
N MET A 1 32.08 -39.77 6.31
CA MET A 1 32.39 -38.37 6.69
C MET A 1 32.08 -37.45 5.50
N ILE A 2 30.97 -36.70 5.54
CA ILE A 2 30.55 -35.85 4.41
C ILE A 2 31.33 -34.53 4.45
N LYS A 3 32.16 -34.28 3.43
CA LYS A 3 32.93 -33.03 3.28
C LYS A 3 31.98 -31.88 2.93
N LYS A 4 31.73 -30.96 3.86
CA LYS A 4 30.99 -29.71 3.59
C LYS A 4 31.87 -28.81 2.72
N GLN A 5 31.49 -28.66 1.45
CA GLN A 5 32.18 -27.75 0.53
C GLN A 5 31.85 -26.29 0.91
N PRO A 6 32.84 -25.37 0.98
CA PRO A 6 32.59 -23.97 1.28
C PRO A 6 31.82 -23.33 0.13
N VAL A 7 30.65 -22.75 0.43
CA VAL A 7 29.80 -22.06 -0.56
C VAL A 7 30.55 -20.82 -1.06
N ARG A 8 31.06 -20.87 -2.30
CA ARG A 8 31.67 -19.70 -2.95
C ARG A 8 30.60 -18.63 -3.22
N LYS A 9 30.64 -17.53 -2.47
CA LYS A 9 29.78 -16.35 -2.69
C LYS A 9 30.28 -15.58 -3.93
N ARG A 10 29.59 -15.75 -5.06
CA ARG A 10 29.83 -14.95 -6.27
C ARG A 10 29.21 -13.56 -6.11
N PRO A 11 29.85 -12.49 -6.62
CA PRO A 11 29.25 -11.17 -6.64
C PRO A 11 28.00 -11.17 -7.53
N LYS A 12 26.93 -10.54 -7.05
CA LYS A 12 25.66 -10.37 -7.78
C LYS A 12 25.43 -8.87 -7.95
N ASN A 13 25.09 -8.43 -9.16
CA ASN A 13 24.69 -7.05 -9.37
C ASN A 13 23.21 -6.88 -8.98
N LEU A 14 22.95 -6.27 -7.82
CA LEU A 14 21.62 -5.89 -7.34
C LEU A 14 21.41 -4.37 -7.39
N ASN A 15 22.26 -3.63 -8.10
CA ASN A 15 22.11 -2.20 -8.23
C ASN A 15 20.96 -1.90 -9.22
N LEU A 16 19.78 -1.61 -8.67
CA LEU A 16 18.56 -1.31 -9.44
C LEU A 16 18.75 -0.11 -10.37
N PHE A 17 19.62 0.84 -10.03
CA PHE A 17 19.90 2.02 -10.87
C PHE A 17 20.72 1.68 -12.13
N THR A 18 21.37 0.51 -12.17
CA THR A 18 22.10 0.04 -13.36
C THR A 18 21.23 -0.80 -14.31
N ILE A 19 20.04 -1.22 -13.86
CA ILE A 19 19.14 -2.08 -14.62
C ILE A 19 18.03 -1.23 -15.23
N ARG A 20 17.74 -1.41 -16.52
CA ARG A 20 16.59 -0.77 -17.18
C ARG A 20 15.30 -1.47 -16.75
N ILE A 21 14.47 -0.77 -15.98
CA ILE A 21 13.19 -1.31 -15.48
C ILE A 21 12.09 -1.07 -16.52
N PRO A 22 11.44 -2.11 -17.07
CA PRO A 22 10.33 -1.93 -18.00
C PRO A 22 9.08 -1.41 -17.29
N VAL A 23 8.20 -0.72 -18.02
CA VAL A 23 6.97 -0.11 -17.48
C VAL A 23 6.11 -1.14 -16.73
N ASN A 24 5.99 -2.36 -17.26
CA ASN A 24 5.23 -3.44 -16.63
C ASN A 24 5.76 -3.82 -15.24
N ALA A 25 7.07 -3.76 -15.03
CA ALA A 25 7.67 -4.04 -13.73
C ALA A 25 7.37 -2.93 -12.71
N VAL A 26 7.38 -1.67 -13.15
CA VAL A 26 6.98 -0.52 -12.31
C VAL A 26 5.52 -0.67 -11.89
N VAL A 27 4.62 -0.97 -12.83
CA VAL A 27 3.18 -1.19 -12.54
C VAL A 27 2.99 -2.34 -11.54
N SER A 28 3.74 -3.43 -11.68
CA SER A 28 3.67 -4.55 -10.73
C SER A 28 4.10 -4.15 -9.33
N ILE A 29 5.20 -3.41 -9.18
CA ILE A 29 5.71 -2.94 -7.89
C ILE A 29 4.73 -1.95 -7.25
N LEU A 30 4.22 -1.00 -8.02
CA LEU A 30 3.23 -0.03 -7.54
C LEU A 30 1.95 -0.73 -7.08
N HIS A 31 1.50 -1.79 -7.77
CA HIS A 31 0.29 -2.52 -7.38
C HIS A 31 0.49 -3.26 -6.05
N ARG A 32 1.70 -3.79 -5.82
CA ARG A 32 2.06 -4.38 -4.52
C ARG A 32 2.13 -3.32 -3.42
N ALA A 33 2.78 -2.19 -3.71
CA ALA A 33 2.92 -1.09 -2.76
C ALA A 33 1.55 -0.51 -2.35
N SER A 34 0.63 -0.34 -3.30
CA SER A 34 -0.73 0.14 -3.02
C SER A 34 -1.51 -0.85 -2.15
N GLY A 35 -1.34 -2.16 -2.37
CA GLY A 35 -1.96 -3.19 -1.53
C GLY A 35 -1.46 -3.14 -0.08
N VAL A 36 -0.14 -3.00 0.12
CA VAL A 36 0.45 -2.85 1.47
C VAL A 36 -0.05 -1.58 2.15
N LEU A 37 -0.09 -0.45 1.43
CA LEU A 37 -0.60 0.81 1.96
C LEU A 37 -2.06 0.67 2.44
N LEU A 38 -2.94 0.10 1.61
CA LEU A 38 -4.35 -0.10 1.96
C LEU A 38 -4.51 -1.02 3.16
N PHE A 39 -3.72 -2.11 3.22
CA PHE A 39 -3.74 -3.04 4.34
C PHE A 39 -3.34 -2.37 5.67
N LEU A 40 -2.30 -1.52 5.65
CA LEU A 40 -1.84 -0.81 6.85
C LEU A 40 -2.82 0.28 7.30
N VAL A 41 -3.53 0.90 6.37
CA VAL A 41 -4.52 1.96 6.68
C VAL A 41 -5.86 1.38 7.13
N LEU A 42 -6.18 0.13 6.75
CA LEU A 42 -7.47 -0.50 7.05
C LEU A 42 -7.85 -0.49 8.54
N PRO A 43 -6.98 -0.83 9.51
CA PRO A 43 -7.34 -0.77 10.93
C PRO A 43 -7.71 0.64 11.39
N VAL A 44 -7.02 1.67 10.88
CA VAL A 44 -7.30 3.07 11.20
C VAL A 44 -8.66 3.49 10.64
N LEU A 45 -8.97 3.10 9.40
CA LEU A 45 -10.29 3.35 8.80
C LEU A 45 -11.41 2.71 9.60
N LEU A 46 -11.24 1.45 10.01
CA LEU A 46 -12.24 0.73 10.80
C LEU A 46 -12.42 1.36 12.18
N TRP A 47 -11.34 1.84 12.80
CA TRP A 47 -11.42 2.58 14.06
C TRP A 47 -12.16 3.91 13.90
N CYS A 48 -11.84 4.71 12.87
CA CYS A 48 -12.57 5.95 12.58
C CYS A 48 -14.06 5.71 12.31
N TRP A 49 -14.38 4.62 11.59
CA TRP A 49 -15.76 4.21 11.37
C TRP A 49 -16.45 3.80 12.67
N GLN A 50 -15.80 3.04 13.54
CA GLN A 50 -16.36 2.70 14.84
C GLN A 50 -16.67 3.95 15.67
N VAL A 51 -15.74 4.91 15.72
CA VAL A 51 -15.93 6.16 16.48
C VAL A 51 -17.11 6.98 15.93
N SER A 52 -17.26 7.06 14.60
CA SER A 52 -18.37 7.81 14.00
C SER A 52 -19.75 7.23 14.32
N LEU A 53 -19.82 5.93 14.62
CA LEU A 53 -21.07 5.23 14.99
C LEU A 53 -21.31 5.14 16.49
N THR A 54 -20.36 5.55 17.34
CA THR A 54 -20.44 5.28 18.79
C THR A 54 -21.47 6.15 19.50
N ASN A 55 -21.51 7.45 19.19
CA ASN A 55 -22.45 8.43 19.73
C ASN A 55 -22.38 9.73 18.92
N GLU A 56 -23.28 10.68 19.21
CA GLU A 56 -23.33 11.99 18.55
C GLU A 56 -22.00 12.72 18.63
N MET A 57 -21.38 12.81 19.82
CA MET A 57 -20.10 13.50 20.00
C MET A 57 -18.98 12.88 19.14
N GLY A 58 -18.93 11.56 19.02
CA GLY A 58 -17.99 10.83 18.17
C GLY A 58 -18.19 11.15 16.69
N TYR A 59 -19.45 11.24 16.24
CA TYR A 59 -19.79 11.66 14.89
C TYR A 59 -19.32 13.09 14.60
N TRP A 60 -19.66 14.06 15.46
CA TRP A 60 -19.23 15.46 15.32
C TRP A 60 -17.70 15.59 15.28
N HIS A 61 -16.99 14.81 16.11
CA HIS A 61 -15.52 14.81 16.12
C HIS A 61 -14.95 14.33 14.78
N MET A 62 -15.51 13.25 14.21
CA MET A 62 -15.10 12.75 12.90
C MET A 62 -15.46 13.71 11.77
N GLU A 63 -16.61 14.37 11.85
CA GLU A 63 -17.02 15.37 10.87
C GLU A 63 -16.01 16.53 10.79
N VAL A 64 -15.66 17.13 11.94
CA VAL A 64 -14.67 18.22 12.01
C VAL A 64 -13.31 17.75 11.50
N LEU A 65 -12.88 16.54 11.87
CA LEU A 65 -11.62 15.96 11.41
C LEU A 65 -11.59 15.80 9.87
N LEU A 66 -12.68 15.31 9.27
CA LEU A 66 -12.79 15.09 7.82
C LEU A 66 -12.99 16.38 7.02
N GLN A 67 -13.47 17.46 7.65
CA GLN A 67 -13.57 18.77 7.00
C GLN A 67 -12.19 19.41 6.75
N HIS A 68 -11.17 19.03 7.51
CA HIS A 68 -9.81 19.53 7.33
C HIS A 68 -9.24 19.16 5.95
N TRP A 69 -8.60 20.12 5.28
CA TRP A 69 -8.10 19.96 3.91
C TRP A 69 -7.11 18.80 3.77
N PHE A 70 -6.26 18.58 4.79
CA PHE A 70 -5.29 17.49 4.79
C PHE A 70 -5.97 16.12 4.84
N SER A 71 -7.04 15.98 5.63
CA SER A 71 -7.83 14.75 5.70
C SER A 71 -8.50 14.43 4.37
N LYS A 72 -9.01 15.46 3.67
CA LYS A 72 -9.56 15.30 2.32
C LYS A 72 -8.49 14.86 1.32
N LEU A 73 -7.29 15.46 1.37
CA LEU A 73 -6.17 15.06 0.51
C LEU A 73 -5.76 13.61 0.77
N LEU A 74 -5.68 13.20 2.05
CA LEU A 74 -5.40 11.82 2.44
C LEU A 74 -6.47 10.86 1.90
N MET A 75 -7.76 11.21 2.03
CA MET A 75 -8.86 10.39 1.49
C MET A 75 -8.79 10.25 -0.03
N ILE A 76 -8.46 11.32 -0.76
CA ILE A 76 -8.25 11.27 -2.22
C ILE A 76 -7.07 10.33 -2.55
N GLY A 77 -5.95 10.47 -1.85
CA GLY A 77 -4.78 9.60 -2.04
C GLY A 77 -5.11 8.12 -1.77
N LEU A 78 -5.87 7.86 -0.71
CA LEU A 78 -6.34 6.52 -0.37
C LEU A 78 -7.29 5.95 -1.42
N ALA A 79 -8.23 6.76 -1.92
CA ALA A 79 -9.14 6.37 -3.00
C ALA A 79 -8.37 6.04 -4.29
N LEU A 80 -7.38 6.85 -4.67
CA LEU A 80 -6.51 6.58 -5.80
C LEU A 80 -5.72 5.28 -5.62
N ALA A 81 -5.15 5.04 -4.44
CA ALA A 81 -4.46 3.79 -4.13
C ALA A 81 -5.40 2.58 -4.23
N PHE A 82 -6.63 2.71 -3.74
CA PHE A 82 -7.67 1.69 -3.85
C PHE A 82 -8.00 1.37 -5.31
N PHE A 83 -8.33 2.38 -6.13
CA PHE A 83 -8.63 2.15 -7.55
C PHE A 83 -7.45 1.55 -8.30
N TYR A 84 -6.23 2.07 -8.05
CA TYR A 84 -5.01 1.54 -8.67
C TYR A 84 -4.81 0.06 -8.32
N HIS A 85 -4.98 -0.30 -7.04
CA HIS A 85 -4.89 -1.69 -6.60
C HIS A 85 -5.99 -2.54 -7.22
N PHE A 86 -7.24 -2.10 -7.15
CA PHE A 86 -8.41 -2.82 -7.63
C PHE A 86 -8.33 -3.13 -9.14
N PHE A 87 -8.14 -2.12 -9.99
CA PHE A 87 -8.00 -2.33 -11.43
C PHE A 87 -6.75 -3.11 -11.80
N GLY A 88 -5.64 -2.88 -11.08
CA GLY A 88 -4.44 -3.69 -11.20
C GLY A 88 -4.72 -5.16 -10.92
N GLY A 89 -5.47 -5.47 -9.86
CA GLY A 89 -5.86 -6.83 -9.47
C GLY A 89 -6.75 -7.48 -10.53
N LEU A 90 -7.76 -6.75 -11.04
CA LEU A 90 -8.62 -7.23 -12.12
C LEU A 90 -7.82 -7.62 -13.37
N ARG A 91 -6.79 -6.84 -13.75
CA ARG A 91 -5.90 -7.17 -14.88
C ARG A 91 -5.11 -8.46 -14.68
N HIS A 92 -4.79 -8.85 -13.44
CA HIS A 92 -4.05 -10.08 -13.16
C HIS A 92 -4.94 -11.31 -13.00
N LEU A 93 -6.26 -11.12 -12.87
CA LEU A 93 -7.23 -12.19 -12.69
C LEU A 93 -7.67 -12.83 -14.02
N GLY A 94 -7.26 -12.26 -15.16
CA GLY A 94 -7.55 -12.74 -16.53
C GLY A 94 -6.40 -13.51 -17.16
#